data_AF-A0A0R0EVJ5-F1
#
_entry.id   AF-A0A0R0EVJ5-F1
#
_cell.length_a   1.000
_cell.length_b   1.000
_cell.length_c   1.000
_cell.angle_alpha   90.00
_cell.angle_beta   90.00
_cell.angle_gamma   90.00
#
_symmetry.space_group_name_H-M   'P 1'
#
loop_
_entity.id
_entity.type
_entity.pdbx_description
1 polymer ?
#
loop_
_entity_poly.entity_id
_entity_poly.type
_entity_poly.pdbx_seq_one_letter_code
_entity_poly.pdbx_strand_id
1 'polypeptide(L)'
;MKSVIVIGMNVDAAGVGWLNVEHCSMLLKPPLSLNFRFSPQTSIFRARNSRNSRMAPPILSLALPSNTGRVLSIQSHTVQGYVGNKSAVFPLQLLGYDVDPINSVQFSNHTGYPTFKGQVLNGQQLWDLIEGLEGNDLLFYTHLLTGYIGSESFLNTVLQVVSKLRSTNPGLSYVCDPVMGDEGKLYVPQELVSVYREKVVPVASMLTPNQFEAELLTGFRS
;
A
#
# COMPACT_ATOMS: atom_id res chain seq x y z
N MET A 1 8.69 -6.27 -21.32
CA MET A 1 7.85 -6.86 -20.27
C MET A 1 8.44 -6.45 -18.93
N LYS A 2 7.68 -5.76 -18.08
CA LYS A 2 8.13 -5.37 -16.74
C LYS A 2 7.80 -6.54 -15.80
N SER A 3 8.80 -7.05 -15.10
CA SER A 3 8.62 -8.02 -14.02
C SER A 3 7.92 -7.31 -12.87
N VAL A 4 6.72 -7.77 -12.48
CA VAL A 4 6.02 -7.30 -11.28
C VAL A 4 6.34 -8.30 -10.18
N ILE A 5 7.06 -7.87 -9.14
CA ILE A 5 7.20 -8.66 -7.92
C ILE A 5 5.90 -8.49 -7.15
N VAL A 6 5.12 -9.56 -7.05
CA VAL A 6 3.91 -9.61 -6.24
C VAL A 6 4.33 -10.01 -4.84
N ILE A 7 4.29 -9.06 -3.90
CA ILE A 7 4.42 -9.38 -2.47
C ILE A 7 3.02 -9.76 -2.01
N GLY A 8 2.67 -11.04 -2.13
CA GLY A 8 1.48 -11.59 -1.50
C GLY A 8 1.73 -11.72 0.00
N MET A 9 0.85 -11.15 0.81
CA MET A 9 0.96 -11.17 2.27
C MET A 9 -0.16 -12.03 2.84
N ASN A 10 0.00 -13.35 2.76
CA ASN A 10 -0.93 -14.25 3.44
C ASN A 10 -0.75 -14.09 4.95
N VAL A 11 -1.82 -13.69 5.61
CA VAL A 11 -1.96 -13.70 7.07
C VAL A 11 -2.85 -14.87 7.44
N ASP A 12 -2.23 -15.96 7.86
CA ASP A 12 -2.91 -17.14 8.39
C ASP A 12 -3.68 -16.76 9.68
N ALA A 13 -4.65 -17.58 10.11
CA ALA A 13 -5.44 -17.39 11.33
C ALA A 13 -4.59 -17.20 12.62
N ALA A 14 -3.30 -17.57 12.57
CA ALA A 14 -2.32 -17.40 13.63
C ALA A 14 -1.55 -16.06 13.59
N GLY A 15 -1.79 -15.18 12.60
CA GLY A 15 -1.09 -13.91 12.39
C GLY A 15 0.39 -14.05 12.02
N VAL A 16 0.78 -15.22 11.52
CA VAL A 16 2.08 -15.41 10.88
C VAL A 16 1.94 -14.95 9.44
N GLY A 17 2.46 -13.75 9.14
CA GLY A 17 2.58 -13.29 7.77
C GLY A 17 3.72 -14.04 7.07
N TRP A 18 3.41 -14.83 6.04
CA TRP A 18 4.44 -15.36 5.16
C TRP A 18 4.69 -14.38 4.02
N LEU A 19 5.95 -13.95 3.84
CA LEU A 19 6.37 -13.30 2.61
C LEU A 19 6.55 -14.38 1.54
N ASN A 20 5.56 -14.54 0.65
CA ASN A 20 5.78 -15.28 -0.58
C ASN A 20 6.37 -14.33 -1.63
N VAL A 21 7.69 -14.43 -1.81
CA VAL A 21 8.39 -13.81 -2.96
C VAL A 21 8.43 -14.86 -4.07
N GLU A 22 7.40 -14.89 -4.91
CA GLU A 22 7.45 -15.73 -6.11
C GLU A 22 8.32 -15.06 -7.19
N HIS A 23 9.39 -15.77 -7.57
CA HIS A 23 10.32 -15.36 -8.61
C HIS A 23 9.85 -15.92 -9.95
N CYS A 24 9.24 -15.09 -10.81
CA CYS A 24 9.14 -15.45 -12.23
C CYS A 24 10.50 -15.17 -12.89
N SER A 25 11.40 -16.17 -12.86
CA SER A 25 12.79 -16.02 -13.31
C SER A 25 12.89 -15.83 -14.82
N MET A 26 13.60 -14.79 -15.28
CA MET A 26 14.59 -14.92 -16.36
C MET A 26 15.67 -13.84 -16.19
N LEU A 27 16.92 -14.32 -16.06
CA LEU A 27 18.22 -13.63 -16.15
C LEU A 27 18.65 -12.72 -14.98
N LEU A 28 19.39 -13.32 -14.03
CA LEU A 28 20.32 -12.63 -13.15
C LEU A 28 21.63 -12.31 -13.90
N LYS A 29 22.10 -11.06 -13.83
CA LYS A 29 23.51 -10.69 -14.05
C LYS A 29 24.07 -10.08 -12.75
N PRO A 30 25.36 -10.28 -12.43
CA PRO A 30 25.96 -9.98 -11.12
C PRO A 30 26.10 -8.47 -10.85
N PRO A 31 26.35 -8.05 -9.59
CA PRO A 31 26.27 -6.64 -9.21
C PRO A 31 27.47 -5.84 -9.72
N LEU A 32 27.19 -4.67 -10.29
CA LEU A 32 28.15 -3.61 -10.56
C LEU A 32 28.59 -2.96 -9.25
N SER A 33 29.90 -2.80 -9.06
CA SER A 33 30.50 -2.04 -7.96
C SER A 33 30.22 -0.55 -8.12
N LEU A 34 29.56 0.08 -7.14
CA LEU A 34 29.41 1.53 -7.06
C LEU A 34 30.58 2.16 -6.28
N ASN A 35 31.43 2.91 -6.98
CA ASN A 35 32.37 3.84 -6.37
C ASN A 35 31.75 5.24 -6.35
N PHE A 36 31.44 5.78 -5.16
CA PHE A 36 31.04 7.17 -5.01
C PHE A 36 32.27 8.09 -5.01
N ARG A 37 32.38 8.97 -6.03
CA ARG A 37 33.27 10.14 -6.03
C ARG A 37 32.41 11.38 -5.85
N PHE A 38 32.54 12.06 -4.72
CA PHE A 38 31.99 13.41 -4.53
C PHE A 38 32.92 14.44 -5.19
N SER A 39 32.38 15.27 -6.07
CA SER A 39 33.02 16.50 -6.55
C SER A 39 32.23 17.70 -6.00
N PRO A 40 32.88 18.66 -5.31
CA PRO A 40 32.20 19.85 -4.84
C PRO A 40 32.37 20.97 -5.88
N GLN A 41 31.29 21.33 -6.56
CA GLN A 41 31.20 22.65 -7.18
C GLN A 41 29.88 23.33 -6.83
N THR A 42 30.05 24.41 -6.09
CA THR A 42 29.08 25.41 -5.67
C THR A 42 28.58 26.23 -6.85
N SER A 43 27.28 26.51 -6.91
CA SER A 43 26.82 27.80 -7.41
C SER A 43 25.63 28.28 -6.58
N ILE A 44 25.80 29.46 -5.99
CA ILE A 44 24.89 30.17 -5.13
C ILE A 44 23.84 30.83 -6.04
N PHE A 45 22.57 30.41 -5.93
CA PHE A 45 21.45 31.22 -6.42
C PHE A 45 20.76 31.91 -5.25
N ARG A 46 20.79 33.24 -5.28
CA ARG A 46 20.15 34.15 -4.32
C ARG A 46 18.99 34.86 -5.03
N ALA A 47 17.77 34.64 -4.58
CA ALA A 47 16.58 35.49 -4.68
C ALA A 47 15.39 34.71 -4.07
N ARG A 48 14.38 35.26 -3.41
CA ARG A 48 13.94 36.63 -3.10
C ARG A 48 12.95 36.50 -1.93
N ASN A 49 12.84 37.56 -1.13
CA ASN A 49 11.93 37.65 0.01
C ASN A 49 10.46 37.62 -0.48
N SER A 50 9.67 36.65 0.02
CA SER A 50 8.22 36.57 -0.17
C SER A 50 7.61 36.07 1.14
N ARG A 51 6.86 36.95 1.81
CA ARG A 51 6.08 36.62 3.00
C ARG A 51 4.94 35.69 2.60
N ASN A 52 5.19 34.40 2.70
CA ASN A 52 4.21 33.35 2.96
C ASN A 52 5.01 32.19 3.51
N SER A 53 4.98 31.97 4.82
CA SER A 53 5.65 30.87 5.48
C SER A 53 4.92 29.55 5.18
N ARG A 54 4.89 29.15 3.90
CA ARG A 54 4.71 27.75 3.54
C ARG A 54 6.07 27.12 3.73
N MET A 55 6.22 26.30 4.76
CA MET A 55 7.43 25.49 4.88
C MET A 55 7.54 24.67 3.59
N ALA A 56 8.62 24.85 2.84
CA ALA A 56 8.89 23.99 1.71
C ALA A 56 9.02 22.54 2.22
N PRO A 57 8.45 21.54 1.52
CA PRO A 57 8.61 20.15 1.93
C PRO A 57 10.11 19.82 2.05
N PRO A 58 10.51 18.95 2.98
CA PRO A 58 11.89 18.51 3.06
C PRO A 58 12.32 18.00 1.68
N ILE A 59 13.47 18.47 1.18
CA ILE A 59 13.95 18.25 -0.20
C ILE A 59 13.93 16.76 -0.59
N LEU A 60 14.18 15.86 0.37
CA LEU A 60 14.14 14.41 0.14
C LEU A 60 12.76 13.87 -0.26
N SER A 61 11.67 14.57 0.10
CA SER A 61 10.29 14.19 -0.24
C SER A 61 9.93 14.47 -1.71
N LEU A 62 10.59 15.45 -2.33
CA LEU A 62 10.31 15.91 -3.70
C LEU A 62 11.38 15.47 -4.72
N ALA A 63 12.63 15.26 -4.28
CA ALA A 63 13.78 15.42 -5.17
C ALA A 63 14.30 14.15 -5.86
N LEU A 64 13.78 12.96 -5.58
CA LEU A 64 14.16 11.78 -6.36
C LEU A 64 12.91 10.95 -6.63
N PRO A 65 12.31 10.99 -7.84
CA PRO A 65 11.42 9.91 -8.21
C PRO A 65 12.25 8.64 -8.09
N SER A 66 11.85 7.77 -7.17
CA SER A 66 12.38 6.42 -7.20
C SER A 66 12.17 5.90 -8.62
N ASN A 67 13.21 5.36 -9.26
CA ASN A 67 13.09 4.87 -10.64
C ASN A 67 12.03 3.75 -10.76
N THR A 68 11.61 3.17 -9.63
CA THR A 68 10.56 2.14 -9.54
C THR A 68 9.16 2.73 -9.30
N GLY A 69 9.05 3.88 -8.62
CA GLY A 69 7.82 4.63 -8.40
C GLY A 69 7.44 4.83 -6.93
N ARG A 70 6.29 5.47 -6.71
CA ARG A 70 5.70 5.73 -5.39
C ARG A 70 4.43 4.92 -5.16
N VAL A 71 4.33 4.30 -3.99
CA VAL A 71 3.25 3.42 -3.54
C VAL A 71 2.47 4.09 -2.41
N LEU A 72 1.16 4.26 -2.57
CA LEU A 72 0.26 4.51 -1.44
C LEU A 72 -0.19 3.17 -0.87
N SER A 73 0.16 2.84 0.37
CA SER A 73 -0.17 1.55 0.99
C SER A 73 -1.22 1.72 2.09
N ILE A 74 -2.46 1.28 1.83
CA ILE A 74 -3.59 1.36 2.75
C ILE A 74 -3.85 -0.03 3.35
N GLN A 75 -3.29 -0.27 4.54
CA GLN A 75 -3.37 -1.59 5.21
C GLN A 75 -3.40 -1.43 6.74
N SER A 76 -3.58 -2.55 7.45
CA SER A 76 -3.46 -2.58 8.91
C SER A 76 -2.02 -2.33 9.38
N HIS A 77 -1.84 -1.97 10.65
CA HIS A 77 -0.53 -1.83 11.28
C HIS A 77 -0.53 -2.35 12.72
N THR A 78 0.55 -3.04 13.12
CA THR A 78 0.77 -3.48 14.50
C THR A 78 2.10 -2.98 15.07
N VAL A 79 2.13 -2.66 16.37
CA VAL A 79 3.37 -2.28 17.05
C VAL A 79 4.31 -3.49 17.19
N GLN A 80 3.81 -4.61 17.69
CA GLN A 80 4.52 -5.89 17.77
C GLN A 80 4.00 -6.85 16.68
N GLY A 81 4.89 -7.70 16.16
CA GLY A 81 4.60 -8.61 15.05
C GLY A 81 4.78 -7.97 13.67
N TYR A 82 4.58 -8.77 12.63
CA TYR A 82 4.83 -8.41 11.24
C TYR A 82 3.60 -8.75 10.39
N VAL A 83 2.66 -7.80 10.30
CA VAL A 83 1.46 -7.87 9.46
C VAL A 83 1.16 -6.52 8.82
N GLY A 84 0.35 -6.50 7.76
CA GLY A 84 -0.08 -5.29 7.06
C GLY A 84 1.09 -4.39 6.64
N ASN A 85 0.95 -3.07 6.82
CA ASN A 85 1.97 -2.09 6.44
C ASN A 85 3.34 -2.37 7.07
N LYS A 86 3.40 -2.96 8.28
CA LYS A 86 4.68 -3.29 8.91
C LYS A 86 5.47 -4.38 8.16
N SER A 87 4.78 -5.23 7.40
CA SER A 87 5.39 -6.25 6.56
C SER A 87 5.46 -5.84 5.07
N ALA A 88 4.68 -4.85 4.64
CA ALA A 88 4.70 -4.37 3.25
C ALA A 88 5.77 -3.30 3.00
N VAL A 89 5.89 -2.33 3.92
CA VAL A 89 6.69 -1.12 3.71
C VAL A 89 8.17 -1.42 3.57
N PHE A 90 8.74 -2.22 4.47
CA PHE A 90 10.18 -2.49 4.48
C PHE A 90 10.66 -3.23 3.21
N PRO A 91 10.01 -4.33 2.76
CA PRO A 91 10.37 -4.97 1.49
C PRO A 91 10.22 -4.05 0.28
N LEU A 92 9.16 -3.26 0.19
CA LEU A 92 8.97 -2.32 -0.92
C LEU A 92 10.07 -1.26 -0.97
N GLN A 93 10.45 -0.72 0.19
CA GLN A 93 11.57 0.23 0.30
C GLN A 93 12.91 -0.40 -0.07
N LEU A 94 13.15 -1.66 0.31
CA LEU A 94 14.35 -2.40 -0.09
C LEU A 94 14.42 -2.60 -1.61
N LEU A 95 13.27 -2.76 -2.26
CA LEU A 95 13.13 -2.84 -3.72
C LEU A 95 13.18 -1.45 -4.40
N GLY A 96 13.38 -0.38 -3.63
CA GLY A 96 13.59 0.98 -4.13
C GLY A 96 12.32 1.79 -4.35
N TYR A 97 11.14 1.31 -3.94
CA TYR A 97 9.92 2.12 -3.97
C TYR A 97 9.92 3.18 -2.87
N ASP A 98 9.40 4.36 -3.19
CA ASP A 98 8.92 5.29 -2.15
C ASP A 98 7.56 4.80 -1.66
N VAL A 99 7.38 4.66 -0.35
CA VAL A 99 6.14 4.11 0.22
C VAL A 99 5.57 5.08 1.24
N ASP A 100 4.34 5.51 0.99
CA ASP A 100 3.55 6.31 1.92
C ASP A 100 2.47 5.40 2.54
N PRO A 101 2.61 4.97 3.81
CA PRO A 101 1.63 4.12 4.46
C PRO A 101 0.48 4.92 5.09
N ILE A 102 -0.76 4.54 4.78
CA ILE A 102 -1.95 4.88 5.57
C ILE A 102 -2.38 3.65 6.35
N ASN A 103 -2.42 3.77 7.67
CA ASN A 103 -2.75 2.66 8.56
C ASN A 103 -4.27 2.64 8.80
N SER A 104 -4.97 1.65 8.24
CA SER A 104 -6.42 1.46 8.45
C SER A 104 -6.75 1.13 9.91
N VAL A 105 -5.82 0.48 10.60
CA VAL A 105 -5.83 0.28 12.04
C VAL A 105 -4.42 0.43 12.59
N GLN A 106 -4.32 0.84 13.85
CA GLN A 106 -3.06 0.81 14.59
C GLN A 106 -3.28 0.07 15.90
N PHE A 107 -2.85 -1.19 15.95
CA PHE A 107 -3.00 -2.06 17.11
C PHE A 107 -1.66 -2.37 17.80
N SER A 108 -1.72 -2.79 19.06
CA SER A 108 -0.56 -3.27 19.82
C SER A 108 0.08 -4.50 19.17
N ASN A 109 -0.76 -5.43 18.69
CA ASN A 109 -0.41 -6.72 18.10
C ASN A 109 -1.60 -7.19 17.22
N HIS A 110 -1.42 -8.24 16.44
CA HIS A 110 -2.52 -8.79 15.63
C HIS A 110 -3.61 -9.43 16.51
N THR A 111 -4.81 -9.59 15.94
CA THR A 111 -6.03 -10.05 16.62
C THR A 111 -6.04 -11.54 16.98
N GLY A 112 -5.03 -12.29 16.55
CA GLY A 112 -4.84 -13.71 16.92
C GLY A 112 -4.33 -13.90 18.36
N TYR A 113 -3.86 -12.83 19.02
CA TYR A 113 -3.51 -12.86 20.44
C TYR A 113 -4.76 -12.72 21.34
N PRO A 114 -4.71 -13.21 22.59
CA PRO A 114 -5.84 -13.12 23.52
C PRO A 114 -6.33 -11.69 23.83
N THR A 115 -5.43 -10.70 23.74
CA THR A 115 -5.74 -9.29 23.98
C THR A 115 -5.03 -8.40 22.97
N PHE A 116 -5.70 -7.34 22.54
CA PHE A 116 -5.11 -6.27 21.77
C PHE A 116 -5.80 -4.94 22.11
N LYS A 117 -5.12 -3.82 21.85
CA LYS A 117 -5.70 -2.47 21.94
C LYS A 117 -5.25 -1.63 20.76
N GLY A 118 -6.04 -0.61 20.43
CA GLY A 118 -5.61 0.43 19.51
C GLY A 118 -6.78 1.12 18.82
N GLN A 119 -6.50 1.73 17.68
CA GLN A 119 -7.41 2.63 16.97
C GLN A 119 -7.76 2.09 15.58
N VAL A 120 -8.97 2.42 15.11
CA VAL A 120 -9.47 2.11 13.77
C VAL A 120 -9.70 3.42 13.04
N LEU A 121 -9.15 3.54 11.84
CA LEU A 121 -9.37 4.66 10.94
C LEU A 121 -10.70 4.44 10.20
N ASN A 122 -11.63 5.38 10.30
CA ASN A 122 -12.88 5.31 9.56
C ASN A 122 -12.75 5.93 8.15
N GLY A 123 -13.78 5.76 7.31
CA GLY A 123 -13.77 6.26 5.94
C GLY A 123 -13.59 7.79 5.84
N GLN A 124 -14.25 8.56 6.70
CA GLN A 124 -14.07 10.03 6.70
C GLN A 124 -12.63 10.42 7.03
N GLN A 125 -12.04 9.79 8.06
CA GLN A 125 -10.65 10.05 8.44
C GLN A 125 -9.67 9.65 7.34
N LEU A 126 -9.94 8.58 6.58
CA LEU A 126 -9.17 8.26 5.38
C LEU A 126 -9.29 9.38 4.34
N TRP A 127 -10.50 9.87 4.08
CA TRP A 127 -10.73 10.94 3.12
C TRP A 127 -10.02 12.24 3.52
N ASP A 128 -10.06 12.62 4.80
CA ASP A 128 -9.37 13.79 5.34
C ASP A 128 -7.84 13.74 5.07
N LEU A 129 -7.23 12.55 5.15
CA LEU A 129 -5.81 12.36 4.81
C LEU A 129 -5.56 12.58 3.32
N ILE A 130 -6.45 12.09 2.46
CA ILE A 130 -6.36 12.24 1.01
C ILE A 130 -6.53 13.71 0.61
N GLU A 131 -7.47 14.43 1.21
CA GLU A 131 -7.63 15.87 1.02
C GLU A 131 -6.41 16.65 1.53
N GLY A 132 -5.81 16.22 2.64
CA GLY A 132 -4.56 16.79 3.15
C GLY A 132 -3.39 16.62 2.17
N LEU A 133 -3.26 15.45 1.55
CA LEU A 133 -2.27 15.23 0.49
C LEU A 133 -2.59 16.06 -0.76
N GLU A 134 -3.86 16.15 -1.14
CA GLU A 134 -4.31 16.96 -2.29
C GLU A 134 -3.99 18.44 -2.11
N GLY A 135 -4.29 19.01 -0.93
CA GLY A 135 -4.05 20.42 -0.64
C GLY A 135 -2.58 20.82 -0.68
N ASN A 136 -1.67 19.84 -0.76
CA ASN A 136 -0.22 20.03 -0.89
C ASN A 136 0.34 19.53 -2.24
N ASP A 137 -0.51 19.19 -3.21
CA ASP A 137 -0.12 18.65 -4.53
C ASP A 137 0.66 17.33 -4.44
N LEU A 138 0.35 16.47 -3.45
CA LEU A 138 1.08 15.22 -3.17
C LEU A 138 0.36 13.94 -3.65
N LEU A 139 -0.71 14.05 -4.44
CA LEU A 139 -1.51 12.89 -4.88
C LEU A 139 -0.93 12.10 -6.07
N PHE A 140 0.28 12.40 -6.54
CA PHE A 140 0.88 11.64 -7.63
C PHE A 140 1.45 10.30 -7.13
N TYR A 141 0.66 9.24 -7.27
CA TYR A 141 1.05 7.87 -6.97
C TYR A 141 1.12 7.01 -8.24
N THR A 142 2.10 6.11 -8.29
CA THR A 142 2.24 5.13 -9.39
C THR A 142 1.55 3.81 -9.06
N HIS A 143 1.48 3.47 -7.78
CA HIS A 143 0.86 2.25 -7.28
C HIS A 143 -0.03 2.57 -6.08
N LEU A 144 -1.14 1.85 -5.99
CA LEU A 144 -1.96 1.75 -4.80
C LEU A 144 -1.94 0.28 -4.35
N LEU A 145 -1.66 0.06 -3.08
CA LEU A 145 -1.68 -1.26 -2.46
C LEU A 145 -2.70 -1.25 -1.32
N THR A 146 -3.68 -2.14 -1.37
CA THR A 146 -4.69 -2.29 -0.30
C THR A 146 -4.64 -3.70 0.28
N GLY A 147 -4.89 -3.83 1.58
CA GLY A 147 -4.99 -5.10 2.30
C GLY A 147 -6.22 -5.14 3.19
N TYR A 148 -6.07 -5.61 4.44
CA TYR A 148 -7.17 -5.73 5.40
C TYR A 148 -8.01 -4.45 5.55
N ILE A 149 -9.30 -4.58 5.22
CA ILE A 149 -10.34 -3.55 5.36
C ILE A 149 -11.49 -4.11 6.19
N GLY A 150 -11.67 -3.57 7.39
CA GLY A 150 -12.61 -4.11 8.38
C GLY A 150 -14.05 -3.58 8.26
N SER A 151 -14.37 -2.71 7.31
CA SER A 151 -15.74 -2.17 7.15
C SER A 151 -16.07 -1.78 5.71
N GLU A 152 -17.36 -1.90 5.35
CA GLU A 152 -17.86 -1.54 4.04
C GLU A 152 -17.70 -0.04 3.73
N SER A 153 -17.92 0.82 4.71
CA SER A 153 -17.77 2.28 4.55
C SER A 153 -16.32 2.67 4.22
N PHE A 154 -15.35 2.01 4.87
CA PHE A 154 -13.93 2.19 4.56
C PHE A 154 -13.61 1.69 3.16
N LEU A 155 -14.12 0.52 2.76
CA LEU A 155 -13.92 -0.04 1.42
C LEU A 155 -14.49 0.87 0.32
N ASN A 156 -15.70 1.41 0.53
CA ASN A 156 -16.31 2.36 -0.39
C ASN A 156 -15.46 3.66 -0.49
N THR A 157 -14.84 4.10 0.60
CA THR A 157 -13.91 5.25 0.57
C THR A 157 -12.64 4.91 -0.22
N VAL A 158 -12.07 3.72 -0.03
CA VAL A 158 -10.91 3.25 -0.82
C VAL A 158 -11.21 3.28 -2.32
N LEU A 159 -12.41 2.90 -2.75
CA LEU A 159 -12.81 3.01 -4.16
C LEU A 159 -12.88 4.47 -4.67
N GLN A 160 -13.28 5.41 -3.80
CA GLN A 160 -13.20 6.84 -4.12
C GLN A 160 -11.75 7.29 -4.25
N VAL A 161 -10.85 6.82 -3.37
CA VAL A 161 -9.41 7.08 -3.47
C VAL A 161 -8.84 6.53 -4.78
N VAL A 162 -9.17 5.30 -5.18
CA VAL A 162 -8.75 4.72 -6.48
C VAL A 162 -9.14 5.65 -7.62
N SER A 163 -10.40 6.11 -7.63
CA SER A 163 -10.93 7.01 -8.66
C SER A 163 -10.20 8.35 -8.68
N LYS A 164 -9.94 8.92 -7.49
CA LYS A 164 -9.19 10.18 -7.33
C LYS A 164 -7.76 10.05 -7.83
N LEU A 165 -7.04 9.02 -7.41
CA LEU A 165 -5.66 8.78 -7.84
C LEU A 165 -5.57 8.54 -9.35
N ARG A 166 -6.54 7.83 -9.94
CA ARG A 166 -6.61 7.65 -11.40
C ARG A 166 -6.90 8.93 -12.18
N SER A 167 -7.63 9.87 -11.58
CA SER A 167 -7.83 11.19 -12.19
C SER A 167 -6.52 11.98 -12.29
N THR A 168 -5.60 11.78 -11.33
CA THR A 168 -4.25 12.38 -11.34
C THR A 168 -3.27 11.59 -12.21
N ASN A 169 -3.32 10.26 -12.14
CA ASN A 169 -2.46 9.35 -12.90
C ASN A 169 -3.29 8.18 -13.49
N PRO A 170 -3.73 8.27 -14.76
CA PRO A 170 -4.46 7.19 -15.42
C PRO A 170 -3.67 5.87 -15.52
N GLY A 171 -2.34 5.92 -15.38
CA GLY A 171 -1.46 4.76 -15.36
C GLY A 171 -1.28 4.10 -13.98
N LEU A 172 -2.06 4.49 -12.97
CA LEU A 172 -2.01 3.92 -11.62
C LEU A 172 -2.25 2.40 -11.64
N SER A 173 -1.30 1.64 -11.11
CA SER A 173 -1.47 0.20 -10.86
C SER A 173 -2.10 -0.02 -9.49
N TYR A 174 -3.31 -0.58 -9.46
CA TYR A 174 -4.00 -0.91 -8.21
C TYR A 174 -3.82 -2.40 -7.88
N VAL A 175 -3.03 -2.70 -6.85
CA VAL A 175 -2.86 -4.05 -6.29
C VAL A 175 -3.76 -4.20 -5.07
N CYS A 176 -4.66 -5.16 -5.10
CA CYS A 176 -5.59 -5.42 -4.00
C CYS A 176 -5.33 -6.82 -3.42
N ASP A 177 -5.01 -6.86 -2.15
CA ASP A 177 -5.03 -8.07 -1.33
C ASP A 177 -6.40 -8.17 -0.64
N PRO A 178 -7.33 -9.01 -1.12
CA PRO A 178 -8.72 -9.05 -0.66
C PRO A 178 -8.85 -9.86 0.64
N VAL A 179 -8.16 -9.40 1.70
CA VAL A 179 -8.09 -10.08 3.00
C VAL A 179 -9.49 -10.16 3.63
N MET A 180 -10.13 -11.31 3.45
CA MET A 180 -11.50 -11.59 3.91
C MET A 180 -11.56 -12.75 4.90
N GLY A 181 -10.63 -13.69 4.82
CA GLY A 181 -10.65 -14.88 5.66
C GLY A 181 -9.67 -15.96 5.21
N ASP A 182 -9.55 -17.00 6.00
CA ASP A 182 -8.72 -18.17 5.70
C ASP A 182 -9.31 -19.42 6.37
N GLU A 183 -8.86 -20.60 5.97
CA GLU A 183 -9.26 -21.91 6.51
C GLU A 183 -10.79 -22.10 6.57
N GLY A 184 -11.51 -21.61 5.56
CA GLY A 184 -12.96 -21.73 5.48
C GLY A 184 -13.76 -20.74 6.35
N LYS A 185 -13.10 -19.76 6.98
CA LYS A 185 -13.72 -18.81 7.91
C LYS A 185 -13.47 -17.37 7.50
N LEU A 186 -14.54 -16.58 7.43
CA LEU A 186 -14.47 -15.13 7.23
C LEU A 186 -14.04 -14.41 8.52
N TYR A 187 -13.16 -13.43 8.37
CA TYR A 187 -12.79 -12.45 9.41
C TYR A 187 -13.59 -11.15 9.28
N VAL A 188 -14.23 -10.96 8.14
CA VAL A 188 -15.02 -9.77 7.81
C VAL A 188 -16.50 -10.13 7.62
N PRO A 189 -17.41 -9.14 7.73
CA PRO A 189 -18.82 -9.35 7.41
C PRO A 189 -19.02 -9.88 5.98
N GLN A 190 -19.98 -10.78 5.80
CA GLN A 190 -20.25 -11.48 4.52
C GLN A 190 -20.57 -10.51 3.39
N GLU A 191 -21.13 -9.34 3.70
CA GLU A 191 -21.50 -8.31 2.74
C GLU A 191 -20.26 -7.71 2.03
N LEU A 192 -19.08 -7.75 2.66
CA LEU A 192 -17.85 -7.30 2.01
C LEU A 192 -17.47 -8.19 0.83
N VAL A 193 -17.83 -9.49 0.84
CA VAL A 193 -17.50 -10.41 -0.26
C VAL A 193 -18.16 -9.95 -1.56
N SER A 194 -19.43 -9.55 -1.51
CA SER A 194 -20.13 -9.00 -2.68
C SER A 194 -19.52 -7.68 -3.12
N VAL A 195 -19.12 -6.80 -2.19
CA VAL A 195 -18.47 -5.53 -2.55
C VAL A 195 -17.12 -5.75 -3.21
N TYR A 196 -16.30 -6.69 -2.71
CA TYR A 196 -15.05 -7.05 -3.37
C TYR A 196 -15.30 -7.55 -4.79
N ARG A 197 -16.20 -8.53 -4.96
CA ARG A 197 -16.51 -9.12 -6.27
C ARG A 197 -17.04 -8.11 -7.27
N GLU A 198 -17.98 -7.27 -6.86
CA GLU A 198 -18.74 -6.40 -7.78
C GLU A 198 -18.08 -5.04 -7.99
N LYS A 199 -17.31 -4.54 -7.03
CA LYS A 199 -16.75 -3.18 -7.09
C LYS A 199 -15.22 -3.13 -7.09
N VAL A 200 -14.54 -4.02 -6.36
CA VAL A 200 -13.08 -3.99 -6.24
C VAL A 200 -12.42 -4.76 -7.38
N VAL A 201 -12.85 -5.98 -7.65
CA VAL A 201 -12.30 -6.82 -8.74
C VAL A 201 -12.31 -6.11 -10.10
N PRO A 202 -13.38 -5.39 -10.51
CA PRO A 202 -13.39 -4.70 -11.81
C PRO A 202 -12.40 -3.54 -11.91
N VAL A 203 -11.98 -2.95 -10.78
CA VAL A 203 -11.07 -1.80 -10.77
C VAL A 203 -9.64 -2.17 -10.39
N ALA A 204 -9.40 -3.32 -9.77
CA ALA A 204 -8.07 -3.79 -9.43
C ALA A 204 -7.26 -4.15 -10.70
N SER A 205 -6.01 -3.70 -10.75
CA SER A 205 -5.04 -4.12 -11.78
C SER A 205 -4.49 -5.51 -11.49
N MET A 206 -4.45 -5.89 -10.21
CA MET A 206 -3.96 -7.17 -9.73
C MET A 206 -4.65 -7.51 -8.41
N LEU A 207 -4.94 -8.81 -8.23
CA LEU A 207 -5.47 -9.36 -6.99
C LEU A 207 -4.48 -10.39 -6.43
N THR A 208 -4.38 -10.49 -5.11
CA THR A 208 -3.53 -11.48 -4.43
C THR A 208 -4.31 -12.34 -3.41
N PRO A 209 -5.45 -12.95 -3.80
CA PRO A 209 -6.26 -13.73 -2.86
C PRO A 209 -5.53 -15.01 -2.44
N ASN A 210 -5.79 -15.47 -1.22
CA ASN A 210 -5.53 -16.86 -0.85
C ASN A 210 -6.56 -17.81 -1.52
N GLN A 211 -6.42 -19.13 -1.33
CA GLN A 211 -7.33 -20.10 -1.94
C GLN A 211 -8.79 -19.85 -1.54
N PHE A 212 -9.06 -19.69 -0.24
CA PHE A 212 -10.42 -19.50 0.26
C PHE A 212 -11.06 -18.22 -0.31
N GLU A 213 -10.30 -17.14 -0.39
CA GLU A 213 -10.73 -15.87 -0.96
C GLU A 213 -10.98 -15.98 -2.47
N ALA A 214 -10.14 -16.72 -3.20
CA ALA A 214 -10.34 -16.97 -4.62
C ALA A 214 -11.63 -17.76 -4.88
N GLU A 215 -11.92 -18.77 -4.06
CA GLU A 215 -13.18 -19.52 -4.13
C GLU A 215 -14.39 -18.61 -3.84
N LEU A 216 -14.28 -17.73 -2.84
CA LEU A 216 -15.30 -16.74 -2.53
C LEU A 216 -15.50 -15.75 -3.67
N LEU A 217 -14.44 -15.22 -4.29
CA LEU A 217 -14.55 -14.24 -5.35
C LEU A 217 -15.14 -14.84 -6.63
N THR A 218 -14.74 -16.06 -6.98
CA THR A 218 -15.13 -16.72 -8.23
C THR A 218 -16.44 -17.50 -8.13
N GLY A 219 -16.83 -17.92 -6.92
CA GLY A 219 -17.98 -18.80 -6.71
C GLY A 219 -17.74 -20.28 -7.06
N PHE A 220 -16.49 -20.65 -7.39
CA PHE A 220 -16.08 -22.03 -7.65
C PHE A 220 -15.31 -22.59 -6.45
N ARG A 221 -15.57 -23.84 -6.07
CA ARG A 221 -14.76 -24.59 -5.11
C ARG A 221 -13.90 -25.61 -5.84
N SER A 222 -12.63 -25.71 -5.47
CA SER A 222 -11.70 -26.75 -5.94
C SER A 222 -11.86 -28.06 -5.19
#